data_AF-A0AAN7S5Y8-F1
#
_entry.id   AF-A0AAN7S5Y8-F1
#
_cell.length_a   1.000
_cell.length_b   1.000
_cell.length_c   1.000
_cell.angle_alpha   90.00
_cell.angle_beta   90.00
_cell.angle_gamma   90.00
#
_symmetry.space_group_name_H-M   'P 1'
#
loop_
_entity.id
_entity.type
_entity.pdbx_description
1 polymer ?
#
loop_
_entity_poly.entity_id
_entity_poly.type
_entity_poly.pdbx_seq_one_letter_code
_entity_poly.pdbx_strand_id
1 'polypeptide(L)'
;MATLTRAKDSNCPLFGVRVPFNENVLPTYCDILRQYIFTHNNTSSTSSGISNKSRALLTITYAQMHKTLPTAARECDRWGLSDRSAAAVSSALLQDLGIVTENDTASVIDRSKIRRERQKCRSKLQSDGRKNLVL
;
A
#
# COMPACT_ATOMS: atom_id res chain seq x y z
N MET A 1 39.45 25.01 3.25
CA MET A 1 39.49 23.72 3.97
C MET A 1 38.22 23.61 4.81
N ALA A 2 37.12 23.14 4.22
CA ALA A 2 35.84 22.98 4.93
C ALA A 2 35.65 21.50 5.26
N THR A 3 35.88 21.13 6.51
CA THR A 3 35.59 19.80 7.04
C THR A 3 34.09 19.71 7.36
N LEU A 4 33.33 19.01 6.53
CA LEU A 4 31.95 18.66 6.83
C LEU A 4 31.95 17.55 7.89
N THR A 5 31.62 17.92 9.13
CA THR A 5 31.50 17.00 10.25
C THR A 5 30.25 16.13 10.12
N ARG A 6 30.50 14.88 9.71
CA ARG A 6 29.80 13.61 10.01
C ARG A 6 28.40 13.73 10.61
N ALA A 7 27.40 13.49 9.76
CA ALA A 7 26.02 13.24 10.17
C ALA A 7 25.92 12.00 11.08
N LYS A 8 25.09 12.12 12.12
CA LYS A 8 24.82 11.12 13.17
C LYS A 8 24.86 9.68 12.68
N ASP A 9 25.77 8.89 13.25
CA ASP A 9 25.83 7.45 13.08
C ASP A 9 24.58 6.82 13.70
N SER A 10 23.53 6.64 12.89
CA SER A 10 22.33 5.93 13.32
C SER A 10 22.64 4.45 13.35
N ASN A 11 22.76 3.93 14.57
CA ASN A 11 23.00 2.52 14.83
C ASN A 11 21.72 1.74 14.52
N CYS A 12 21.76 0.76 13.61
CA CYS A 12 20.57 -0.04 13.31
C CYS A 12 20.51 -1.28 14.24
N PRO A 13 19.36 -1.59 14.86
CA PRO A 13 19.27 -2.62 15.90
C PRO A 13 19.51 -4.05 15.39
N LEU A 14 19.42 -4.28 14.08
CA LEU A 14 19.66 -5.59 13.45
C LEU A 14 21.09 -5.76 12.91
N PHE A 15 21.70 -4.70 12.35
CA PHE A 15 22.98 -4.82 11.63
C PHE A 15 24.10 -3.94 12.21
N GLY A 16 23.84 -3.17 13.27
CA GLY A 16 24.82 -2.36 13.97
C GLY A 16 25.17 -1.04 13.28
N VAL A 17 26.41 -0.58 13.48
CA VAL A 17 26.86 0.74 13.04
C VAL A 17 26.99 0.77 11.52
N ARG A 18 26.64 1.89 10.90
CA ARG A 18 26.83 2.09 9.47
C ARG A 18 28.33 2.05 9.13
N VAL A 19 28.73 1.08 8.33
CA VAL A 19 30.09 1.01 7.77
C VAL A 19 30.01 1.49 6.31
N PRO A 20 30.77 2.53 5.92
CA PRO A 20 30.84 2.94 4.52
C PRO A 20 31.52 1.87 3.67
N PHE A 21 31.09 1.70 2.41
CA PHE A 21 31.74 0.78 1.49
C PHE A 21 33.17 1.25 1.21
N ASN A 22 34.11 0.30 1.16
CA ASN A 22 35.48 0.58 0.76
C ASN A 22 35.52 0.72 -0.77
N GLU A 23 36.08 1.81 -1.28
CA GLU A 23 36.17 2.09 -2.71
C GLU A 23 37.02 1.06 -3.49
N ASN A 24 37.88 0.31 -2.78
CA ASN A 24 38.80 -0.66 -3.37
C ASN A 24 38.31 -2.11 -3.27
N VAL A 25 37.12 -2.35 -2.69
CA VAL A 25 36.58 -3.70 -2.51
C VAL A 25 35.11 -3.70 -2.91
N LEU A 26 34.73 -4.60 -3.83
CA LEU A 26 33.33 -4.72 -4.23
C LEU A 26 32.46 -5.07 -3.00
N PRO A 27 31.37 -4.33 -2.74
CA PRO A 27 30.50 -4.60 -1.62
C PRO A 27 29.86 -5.97 -1.77
N THR A 28 29.81 -6.72 -0.68
CA THR A 28 29.11 -8.01 -0.68
C THR A 28 27.59 -7.79 -0.76
N TYR A 29 26.85 -8.84 -1.13
CA TYR A 29 25.39 -8.80 -1.12
C TYR A 29 24.82 -8.33 0.23
N CYS A 30 25.43 -8.76 1.33
CA CYS A 30 25.06 -8.33 2.69
C CYS A 30 25.24 -6.82 2.89
N ASP A 31 26.31 -6.24 2.35
CA ASP A 31 26.64 -4.82 2.44
C ASP A 31 25.60 -3.98 1.67
N ILE A 32 25.20 -4.45 0.49
CA ILE A 32 24.16 -3.83 -0.34
C ILE A 32 22.81 -3.84 0.38
N LEU A 33 22.41 -4.99 0.95
CA LEU A 33 21.16 -5.10 1.70
C LEU A 33 21.11 -4.20 2.92
N ARG A 34 22.21 -4.11 3.69
CA ARG A 34 22.30 -3.24 4.87
C ARG A 34 22.10 -1.78 4.49
N GLN A 35 22.77 -1.32 3.43
CA GLN A 35 22.64 0.04 2.93
C GLN A 35 21.21 0.32 2.41
N TYR A 36 20.60 -0.63 1.70
CA TYR A 36 19.21 -0.51 1.23
C TYR A 36 18.22 -0.32 2.38
N ILE A 37 18.26 -1.20 3.39
CA ILE A 37 17.38 -1.14 4.56
C ILE A 37 17.58 0.18 5.33
N PHE A 38 18.84 0.60 5.48
CA PHE A 38 19.17 1.84 6.16
C PHE A 38 18.62 3.08 5.43
N THR A 39 18.74 3.14 4.10
CA THR A 39 18.14 4.22 3.31
C THR A 39 16.62 4.24 3.42
N HIS A 40 15.99 3.07 3.36
CA HIS A 40 14.53 2.96 3.42
C HIS A 40 13.97 3.40 4.79
N ASN A 41 14.64 3.07 5.89
CA ASN A 41 14.18 3.45 7.23
C ASN A 41 14.38 4.95 7.55
N ASN A 42 15.45 5.58 7.06
CA ASN A 42 15.67 7.03 7.28
C ASN A 42 14.82 7.92 6.36
N THR A 43 14.36 7.42 5.20
CA THR A 43 13.43 8.16 4.34
C THR A 43 12.03 8.39 4.95
N SER A 44 11.73 7.73 6.07
CA SER A 44 10.50 8.00 6.84
C SER A 44 10.61 9.25 7.73
N SER A 45 11.79 9.86 7.91
CA SER A 45 12.02 10.96 8.86
C SER A 45 12.73 12.21 8.30
N THR A 46 12.99 12.31 6.99
CA THR A 46 13.44 13.58 6.36
C THR A 46 12.42 14.13 5.37
N SER A 47 11.39 14.77 5.92
CA SER A 47 10.38 15.55 5.21
C SER A 47 10.87 16.94 4.83
N SER A 48 11.91 17.04 4.00
CA SER A 48 12.38 18.35 3.50
C SER A 48 12.86 18.22 2.06
N GLY A 49 11.93 18.18 1.10
CA GLY A 49 12.29 18.27 -0.32
C GLY A 49 11.39 17.60 -1.33
N ILE A 50 10.24 17.03 -0.95
CA ILE A 50 9.28 16.51 -1.92
C ILE A 50 8.29 17.64 -2.25
N SER A 51 8.32 18.15 -3.49
CA SER A 51 7.34 19.11 -4.01
C SER A 51 5.93 18.63 -3.69
N ASN A 52 5.06 19.56 -3.26
CA ASN A 52 3.66 19.28 -2.89
C ASN A 52 2.91 18.50 -3.99
N LYS A 53 3.32 18.67 -5.26
CA LYS A 53 2.80 17.93 -6.43
C LYS A 53 3.09 16.43 -6.35
N SER A 54 4.30 16.03 -5.95
CA SER A 54 4.72 14.64 -5.82
C SER A 54 4.05 13.92 -4.64
N ARG A 55 3.75 14.62 -3.55
CA ARG A 55 2.94 14.07 -2.45
C ARG A 55 1.48 13.84 -2.88
N ALA A 56 0.92 14.77 -3.64
CA ALA A 56 -0.41 14.63 -4.24
C ALA A 56 -0.46 13.46 -5.24
N LEU A 57 0.55 13.32 -6.11
CA LEU A 57 0.65 12.20 -7.05
C LEU A 57 0.76 10.85 -6.33
N LEU A 58 1.61 10.73 -5.29
CA LEU A 58 1.68 9.52 -4.47
C LEU A 58 0.35 9.21 -3.77
N THR A 59 -0.39 10.24 -3.33
CA THR A 59 -1.71 10.06 -2.70
C THR A 59 -2.76 9.62 -3.73
N ILE A 60 -2.75 10.18 -4.94
CA ILE A 60 -3.63 9.81 -6.06
C ILE A 60 -3.34 8.37 -6.53
N THR A 61 -2.06 7.99 -6.67
CA THR A 61 -1.69 6.63 -7.09
C THR A 61 -1.98 5.59 -6.01
N TYR A 62 -1.81 5.93 -4.72
CA TYR A 62 -2.23 5.03 -3.63
C TYR A 62 -3.76 4.91 -3.53
N ALA A 63 -4.50 6.00 -3.82
CA ALA A 63 -5.96 5.98 -3.90
C ALA A 63 -6.46 5.11 -5.07
N GLN A 64 -5.71 5.02 -6.17
CA GLN A 64 -6.02 4.14 -7.30
C GLN A 64 -5.93 2.64 -6.93
N MET A 65 -5.06 2.26 -5.99
CA MET A 65 -4.88 0.85 -5.58
C MET A 65 -5.98 0.30 -4.66
N HIS A 66 -6.72 1.17 -3.97
CA HIS A 66 -7.75 0.77 -3.01
C HIS A 66 -9.12 1.31 -3.41
N LYS A 67 -9.75 0.66 -4.40
CA LYS A 67 -11.12 0.96 -4.80
C LYS A 67 -12.11 0.46 -3.76
N THR A 68 -12.94 1.37 -3.24
CA THR A 68 -14.05 1.04 -2.35
C THR A 68 -15.25 0.58 -3.17
N LEU A 69 -15.87 -0.52 -2.77
CA LEU A 69 -16.96 -1.17 -3.51
C LEU A 69 -18.15 -1.49 -2.58
N PRO A 70 -18.71 -0.49 -1.88
CA PRO A 70 -19.75 -0.74 -0.88
C PRO A 70 -21.03 -1.30 -1.49
N THR A 71 -21.42 -0.82 -2.67
CA THR A 71 -22.62 -1.28 -3.39
C THR A 71 -22.47 -2.72 -3.85
N ALA A 72 -21.34 -3.05 -4.50
CA ALA A 72 -21.08 -4.42 -4.95
C ALA A 72 -21.05 -5.39 -3.77
N ALA A 73 -20.40 -5.02 -2.66
CA ALA A 73 -20.37 -5.85 -1.45
C ALA A 73 -21.77 -6.11 -0.87
N ARG A 74 -22.63 -5.08 -0.82
CA ARG A 74 -24.02 -5.20 -0.35
C ARG A 74 -24.86 -6.10 -1.26
N GLU A 75 -24.73 -5.94 -2.58
CA GLU A 75 -25.40 -6.79 -3.55
C GLU A 75 -24.92 -8.24 -3.47
N CYS A 76 -23.61 -8.46 -3.31
CA CYS A 76 -23.06 -9.80 -3.13
C CYS A 76 -23.62 -10.50 -1.89
N ASP A 77 -23.73 -9.79 -0.76
CA ASP A 77 -24.34 -10.35 0.45
C ASP A 77 -25.86 -10.56 0.30
N ARG A 78 -26.57 -9.71 -0.46
CA ARG A 78 -28.01 -9.87 -0.74
C ARG A 78 -28.33 -11.10 -1.58
N TRP A 79 -27.52 -11.36 -2.61
CA TRP A 79 -27.71 -12.49 -3.53
C TRP A 79 -26.94 -13.75 -3.14
N GLY A 80 -26.20 -13.72 -2.03
CA GLY A 80 -25.40 -14.87 -1.56
C GLY A 80 -24.24 -15.23 -2.50
N LEU A 81 -23.69 -14.26 -3.24
CA LEU A 81 -22.60 -14.50 -4.18
C LEU A 81 -21.32 -14.91 -3.43
N SER A 82 -20.62 -15.92 -3.97
CA SER A 82 -19.28 -16.27 -3.49
C SER A 82 -18.28 -15.16 -3.83
N ASP A 83 -17.24 -14.96 -3.00
CA ASP A 83 -16.21 -13.95 -3.31
C ASP A 83 -15.54 -14.19 -4.67
N ARG A 84 -15.36 -15.46 -5.05
CA ARG A 84 -14.70 -15.84 -6.29
C ARG A 84 -15.59 -15.49 -7.49
N SER A 85 -16.88 -15.84 -7.40
CA SER A 85 -17.88 -15.51 -8.42
C SER A 85 -18.03 -13.99 -8.56
N ALA A 86 -18.14 -13.27 -7.45
CA ALA A 86 -18.23 -11.82 -7.43
C ALA A 86 -17.01 -11.15 -8.09
N ALA A 87 -15.80 -11.62 -7.77
CA ALA A 87 -14.57 -11.11 -8.36
C ALA A 87 -14.50 -11.37 -9.88
N ALA A 88 -14.89 -12.57 -10.33
CA ALA A 88 -14.90 -12.93 -11.74
C ALA A 88 -15.90 -12.08 -12.54
N VAL A 89 -17.15 -11.99 -12.08
CA VAL A 89 -18.18 -11.16 -12.71
C VAL A 89 -17.76 -9.69 -12.75
N SER A 90 -17.27 -9.16 -11.63
CA SER A 90 -16.85 -7.75 -11.57
C SER A 90 -15.67 -7.47 -12.50
N SER A 91 -14.70 -8.39 -12.58
CA SER A 91 -13.54 -8.22 -13.46
C SER A 91 -13.91 -8.34 -14.94
N ALA A 92 -14.82 -9.24 -15.30
CA ALA A 92 -15.36 -9.35 -16.66
C ALA A 92 -16.08 -8.07 -17.07
N LEU A 93 -16.97 -7.54 -16.21
CA LEU A 93 -17.65 -6.27 -16.49
C LEU A 93 -16.66 -5.10 -16.65
N LEU A 94 -15.57 -5.07 -15.87
CA LEU A 94 -14.55 -4.04 -16.01
C LEU A 94 -13.75 -4.16 -17.32
N GLN A 95 -13.60 -5.37 -17.86
CA GLN A 95 -13.01 -5.60 -19.18
C GLN A 95 -13.97 -5.15 -20.29
N ASP A 96 -15.25 -5.52 -20.20
CA ASP A 96 -16.29 -5.12 -21.17
C ASP A 96 -16.44 -3.59 -21.24
N LEU A 97 -16.30 -2.91 -20.09
CA LEU A 97 -16.33 -1.45 -20.01
C LEU A 97 -15.01 -0.77 -20.42
N GLY A 98 -13.97 -1.54 -20.78
CA GLY A 98 -12.67 -1.02 -21.17
C GLY A 98 -11.88 -0.33 -20.05
N ILE A 99 -12.28 -0.53 -18.79
CA ILE A 99 -11.61 0.05 -17.61
C ILE A 99 -10.38 -0.77 -17.24
N VAL A 100 -10.45 -2.10 -17.43
CA VAL A 100 -9.33 -3.02 -17.28
C VAL A 100 -8.90 -3.46 -18.67
N THR A 101 -7.63 -3.25 -18.97
CA THR A 101 -6.99 -3.75 -20.19
C THR A 101 -5.97 -4.82 -19.84
N GLU A 102 -5.54 -5.62 -20.81
CA GLU A 102 -4.54 -6.68 -20.59
C GLU A 102 -3.23 -6.12 -19.99
N ASN A 103 -2.89 -4.87 -20.31
CA ASN A 103 -1.68 -4.21 -19.84
C ASN A 103 -1.83 -3.53 -18.47
N ASP A 104 -3.04 -3.12 -18.08
CA ASP A 104 -3.29 -2.45 -16.80
C ASP A 104 -4.20 -3.29 -15.89
N THR A 105 -3.56 -4.07 -15.03
CA THR A 105 -4.22 -4.95 -14.05
C THR A 105 -4.48 -4.27 -12.70
N ALA A 106 -4.09 -3.02 -12.51
CA ALA A 106 -4.21 -2.34 -11.21
C ALA A 106 -5.69 -2.23 -10.76
N SER A 107 -6.60 -2.04 -11.72
CA SER A 107 -8.03 -1.90 -11.45
C SER A 107 -8.80 -3.22 -11.36
N VAL A 108 -8.15 -4.38 -11.50
CA VAL A 108 -8.81 -5.70 -11.41
C VAL A 108 -9.40 -5.91 -10.02
N ILE A 109 -10.63 -6.41 -9.96
CA ILE A 109 -11.32 -6.73 -8.71
C ILE A 109 -11.02 -8.18 -8.34
N ASP A 110 -10.10 -8.38 -7.40
CA ASP A 110 -9.77 -9.71 -6.89
C ASP A 110 -10.70 -10.14 -5.76
N ARG A 111 -10.63 -11.43 -5.42
CA ARG A 111 -11.35 -12.03 -4.30
C ARG A 111 -11.09 -11.28 -2.98
N SER A 112 -9.86 -10.82 -2.75
CA SER A 112 -9.47 -10.16 -1.50
C SER A 112 -10.07 -8.77 -1.38
N LYS A 113 -10.19 -8.01 -2.48
CA LYS A 113 -10.90 -6.73 -2.55
C LYS A 113 -12.36 -6.91 -2.16
N ILE A 114 -13.08 -7.88 -2.74
CA ILE A 114 -14.48 -8.17 -2.36
C ILE A 114 -14.59 -8.55 -0.88
N ARG A 115 -13.74 -9.47 -0.39
CA ARG A 115 -13.78 -9.91 1.00
C ARG A 115 -13.55 -8.77 1.99
N ARG A 116 -12.59 -7.88 1.70
CA ARG A 116 -12.32 -6.68 2.53
C ARG A 116 -13.52 -5.74 2.57
N GLU A 117 -14.13 -5.47 1.42
CA GLU A 117 -15.29 -4.58 1.34
C GLU A 117 -16.51 -5.16 2.05
N ARG A 118 -16.77 -6.48 1.93
CA ARG A 118 -17.83 -7.15 2.70
C ARG A 118 -17.60 -7.07 4.20
N GLN A 119 -16.37 -7.29 4.66
CA GLN A 119 -16.06 -7.15 6.09
C GLN A 119 -16.34 -5.72 6.58
N LYS A 120 -15.94 -4.70 5.82
CA LYS A 120 -16.23 -3.30 6.16
C LYS A 120 -17.73 -3.00 6.19
N CYS A 121 -18.50 -3.49 5.21
CA CYS A 121 -19.96 -3.33 5.21
C CYS A 121 -20.59 -3.96 6.46
N ARG A 122 -20.17 -5.18 6.84
CA ARG A 122 -20.67 -5.85 8.04
C ARG A 122 -20.28 -5.11 9.32
N SER A 123 -19.04 -4.66 9.44
CA SER A 123 -18.59 -3.85 10.59
C SER A 123 -19.36 -2.54 10.70
N LYS A 124 -19.64 -1.87 9.57
CA LYS A 124 -20.48 -0.65 9.55
C LYS A 124 -21.90 -0.95 10.05
N LEU A 125 -22.56 -1.97 9.52
CA LEU A 125 -23.90 -2.37 9.95
C LEU A 125 -23.96 -2.72 11.45
N GLN A 126 -22.96 -3.43 11.97
CA GLN A 126 -22.86 -3.73 13.40
C GLN A 126 -22.70 -2.46 14.24
N SER A 127 -21.85 -1.52 13.81
CA SER A 127 -21.65 -0.26 14.52
C SER A 127 -22.90 0.63 14.50
N ASP A 128 -23.69 0.56 13.43
CA ASP A 128 -24.92 1.35 13.27
C ASP A 128 -26.05 0.79 14.13
N GLY A 129 -26.23 -0.54 14.12
CA GLY A 129 -27.16 -1.21 15.02
C GLY A 129 -26.84 -0.98 16.50
N ARG A 130 -25.55 -0.89 16.85
CA ARG A 130 -25.11 -0.63 18.24
C ARG A 130 -25.44 0.80 18.71
N LYS A 131 -25.48 1.79 17.82
CA LYS A 131 -25.89 3.17 18.16
C LYS A 131 -27.41 3.27 18.41
N ASN A 132 -28.18 2.45 17.72
CA ASN A 132 -29.65 2.43 17.84
C ASN A 132 -30.15 1.64 19.07
N LEU A 133 -29.27 0.96 19.80
CA LEU A 133 -29.56 0.20 21.03
C LEU A 133 -29.18 0.96 22.32
N VAL A 134 -28.70 2.21 22.22
CA VAL A 134 -28.32 3.06 23.37
C VAL A 134 -29.34 4.19 23.57
N LEU A 135 -30.62 3.91 23.31
CA LEU A 135 -31.76 4.73 23.74
C LEU A 135 -32.50 3.99 24.87
#